data_AF-A0A5E4MJJ1-F1
#
_entry.id   AF-A0A5E4MJJ1-F1
#
_cell.length_a   1.000
_cell.length_b   1.000
_cell.length_c   1.000
_cell.angle_alpha   90.00
_cell.angle_beta   90.00
_cell.angle_gamma   90.00
#
_symmetry.space_group_name_H-M   'P 1'
#
loop_
_entity.id
_entity.type
_entity.pdbx_description
1 polymer ?
#
loop_
_entity_poly.entity_id
_entity_poly.type
_entity_poly.pdbx_seq_one_letter_code
_entity_poly.pdbx_strand_id
1 'polypeptide(L)'
;MYSDIKSFTVKLKLFYKHVDEKKLDHFVCCKKAMETFQQCNWEEVKVKFMSIIEKLQNEFSTRFSDFYSIDFKIKLFQNPFIVDTNDVESCLQMEIIELQSDECLKTAFRDCHNLIQFYSSLCETKFSKIKYFAKKMLTIFGSTYICEQTFSLMKYRKSKYASRLTDGHLNAVLRISTSKIKPAINKLVDTIQTQKSH
;
A
#
# COMPACT_ATOMS: atom_id res chain seq x y z
N MET A 1 -4.23 1.08 1.93
CA MET A 1 -3.46 -0.10 1.50
C MET A 1 -3.36 -1.17 2.57
N TYR A 2 -2.59 -0.99 3.66
CA TYR A 2 -2.43 -2.06 4.67
C TYR A 2 -3.75 -2.47 5.35
N SER A 3 -4.59 -1.49 5.66
CA SER A 3 -5.97 -1.70 6.13
C SER A 3 -6.78 -2.57 5.18
N ASP A 4 -6.63 -2.37 3.87
CA ASP A 4 -7.38 -3.08 2.83
C ASP A 4 -6.91 -4.52 2.71
N ILE A 5 -5.59 -4.76 2.78
CA ILE A 5 -4.99 -6.10 2.85
C ILE A 5 -5.55 -6.84 4.07
N LYS A 6 -5.49 -6.22 5.26
CA LYS A 6 -5.99 -6.82 6.49
C LYS A 6 -7.48 -7.12 6.43
N SER A 7 -8.28 -6.18 5.93
CA SER A 7 -9.72 -6.36 5.72
C SER A 7 -10.00 -7.52 4.78
N PHE A 8 -9.28 -7.61 3.67
CA PHE A 8 -9.48 -8.69 2.70
C PHE A 8 -9.05 -10.06 3.26
N THR A 9 -7.93 -10.15 3.97
CA THR A 9 -7.51 -11.38 4.65
C THR A 9 -8.58 -11.86 5.65
N VAL A 10 -9.22 -10.94 6.39
CA VAL A 10 -10.34 -11.29 7.29
C VAL A 10 -11.57 -11.75 6.51
N LYS A 11 -11.90 -11.07 5.39
CA LYS A 11 -12.99 -11.50 4.50
C LYS A 11 -12.75 -12.91 3.95
N LEU A 12 -11.52 -13.26 3.55
CA LEU A 12 -11.20 -14.61 3.08
C LEU A 12 -11.44 -15.67 4.16
N LYS A 13 -11.13 -15.38 5.43
CA LYS A 13 -11.43 -16.28 6.55
C LYS A 13 -12.94 -16.46 6.74
N LEU A 14 -13.69 -15.36 6.66
CA LEU A 14 -15.16 -15.39 6.75
C LEU A 14 -15.77 -16.18 5.59
N PHE A 15 -15.31 -15.95 4.37
CA PHE A 15 -15.76 -16.63 3.16
C PHE A 15 -15.50 -18.12 3.22
N TYR A 16 -14.33 -18.55 3.71
CA TYR A 16 -14.05 -19.97 3.91
C TYR A 16 -15.08 -20.62 4.84
N LYS A 17 -15.33 -20.01 6.01
CA LYS A 17 -16.33 -20.47 6.97
C LYS A 17 -17.74 -20.50 6.37
N HIS A 18 -18.11 -19.46 5.62
CA HIS A 18 -19.42 -19.35 5.00
C HIS A 18 -19.65 -20.41 3.92
N VAL A 19 -18.63 -20.71 3.11
CA VAL A 19 -18.69 -21.83 2.16
C VAL A 19 -18.80 -23.17 2.89
N ASP A 20 -18.05 -23.36 3.98
CA ASP A 20 -18.13 -24.60 4.75
C ASP A 20 -19.54 -24.85 5.33
N GLU A 21 -20.17 -23.80 5.85
CA GLU A 21 -21.51 -23.81 6.45
C GLU A 21 -22.66 -23.65 5.44
N LYS A 22 -22.38 -23.60 4.13
CA LYS A 22 -23.36 -23.31 3.05
C LYS A 22 -24.12 -21.96 3.24
N LYS A 23 -23.50 -20.98 3.89
CA LYS A 23 -24.02 -19.61 4.03
C LYS A 23 -23.64 -18.74 2.84
N LEU A 24 -24.54 -18.62 1.87
CA LEU A 24 -24.27 -17.96 0.59
C LEU A 24 -24.66 -16.48 0.54
N ASP A 25 -24.85 -15.81 1.68
CA ASP A 25 -25.31 -14.41 1.74
C ASP A 25 -24.39 -13.42 1.02
N HIS A 26 -23.09 -13.73 0.95
CA HIS A 26 -22.09 -12.93 0.24
C HIS A 26 -21.76 -13.46 -1.17
N PHE A 27 -22.39 -14.57 -1.57
CA PHE A 27 -22.18 -15.24 -2.85
C PHE A 27 -23.46 -15.25 -3.67
N VAL A 28 -24.01 -14.06 -3.95
CA VAL A 28 -25.35 -13.88 -4.56
C VAL A 28 -25.52 -14.68 -5.86
N CYS A 29 -24.50 -14.71 -6.73
CA CYS A 29 -24.57 -15.50 -7.96
C CYS A 29 -24.59 -17.01 -7.69
N CYS A 30 -23.83 -17.49 -6.70
CA CYS A 30 -23.84 -18.90 -6.31
C CYS A 30 -25.18 -19.26 -5.68
N LYS A 31 -25.74 -18.40 -4.83
CA LYS A 31 -27.06 -18.57 -4.22
C LYS A 31 -28.15 -18.69 -5.30
N LYS A 32 -28.19 -17.76 -6.25
CA LYS A 32 -29.12 -17.80 -7.39
C LYS A 32 -28.95 -19.06 -8.25
N ALA A 33 -27.70 -19.46 -8.53
CA ALA A 33 -27.43 -20.66 -9.30
C ALA A 33 -27.90 -21.92 -8.58
N MET A 34 -27.71 -22.02 -7.26
CA MET A 34 -28.22 -23.14 -6.45
C MET A 34 -29.75 -23.20 -6.42
N GLU A 35 -30.42 -22.05 -6.35
CA GLU A 35 -31.89 -21.96 -6.38
C GLU A 35 -32.45 -22.36 -7.76
N THR A 36 -31.74 -22.01 -8.83
CA THR A 36 -32.18 -22.25 -10.23
C THR A 36 -31.88 -23.67 -10.70
N PHE A 37 -30.71 -24.23 -10.32
CA PHE A 37 -30.25 -25.54 -10.76
C PHE A 37 -30.31 -26.54 -9.59
N GLN A 38 -31.48 -27.14 -9.37
CA GLN A 38 -31.73 -28.10 -8.27
C GLN A 38 -30.82 -29.35 -8.27
N GLN A 39 -30.13 -29.65 -9.38
CA GLN A 39 -29.20 -30.79 -9.50
C GLN A 39 -27.74 -30.49 -9.11
N CYS A 40 -27.44 -29.28 -8.63
CA CYS A 40 -26.06 -28.94 -8.26
C CYS A 40 -25.63 -29.60 -6.95
N ASN A 41 -24.65 -30.52 -7.00
CA ASN A 41 -24.07 -31.15 -5.82
C ASN A 41 -23.20 -30.13 -5.05
N TRP A 42 -23.75 -29.57 -3.97
CA TRP A 42 -23.06 -28.57 -3.16
C TRP A 42 -21.72 -29.07 -2.62
N GLU A 43 -21.62 -30.34 -2.21
CA GLU A 43 -20.39 -30.86 -1.59
C GLU A 43 -19.22 -30.87 -2.58
N GLU A 44 -19.47 -31.17 -3.86
CA GLU A 44 -18.44 -31.09 -4.90
C GLU A 44 -18.01 -29.64 -5.18
N VAL A 45 -18.98 -28.72 -5.24
CA VAL A 45 -18.73 -27.29 -5.47
C VAL A 45 -17.99 -26.67 -4.29
N LYS A 46 -18.40 -26.99 -3.07
CA LYS A 46 -17.81 -26.56 -1.80
C LYS A 46 -16.32 -26.82 -1.78
N VAL A 47 -15.89 -28.04 -2.11
CA VAL A 47 -14.46 -28.42 -2.15
C VAL A 47 -13.66 -27.52 -3.10
N LYS A 48 -14.21 -27.21 -4.29
CA LYS A 48 -13.54 -26.33 -5.27
C LYS A 48 -13.42 -24.90 -4.74
N PHE A 49 -14.47 -24.34 -4.16
CA PHE A 49 -14.45 -22.99 -3.59
C PHE A 49 -13.50 -22.89 -2.40
N MET A 50 -13.52 -23.84 -1.48
CA MET A 50 -12.62 -23.87 -0.33
C MET A 50 -11.17 -23.93 -0.78
N SER A 51 -10.83 -24.78 -1.75
CA SER A 51 -9.48 -24.85 -2.33
C SER A 51 -9.03 -23.51 -2.94
N ILE A 52 -9.90 -22.80 -3.64
CA ILE A 52 -9.58 -21.47 -4.19
C ILE A 52 -9.34 -20.46 -3.07
N ILE A 53 -10.19 -20.45 -2.05
CA ILE A 53 -10.06 -19.52 -0.91
C ILE A 53 -8.77 -19.80 -0.12
N GLU A 54 -8.43 -21.06 0.13
CA GLU A 54 -7.17 -21.45 0.78
C GLU A 54 -5.94 -20.99 -0.01
N LYS A 55 -5.94 -21.22 -1.33
CA LYS A 55 -4.87 -20.72 -2.20
C LYS A 55 -4.72 -19.20 -2.09
N LEU A 56 -5.83 -18.47 -2.11
CA LEU A 56 -5.81 -17.01 -1.92
C LEU A 56 -5.30 -16.61 -0.54
N GLN A 57 -5.71 -17.30 0.52
CA GLN A 57 -5.21 -17.04 1.88
C GLN A 57 -3.70 -17.25 1.96
N ASN A 58 -3.19 -18.33 1.38
CA ASN A 58 -1.76 -18.63 1.32
C ASN A 58 -0.99 -17.57 0.53
N GLU A 59 -1.46 -17.20 -0.66
CA GLU A 59 -0.86 -16.15 -1.48
C GLU A 59 -0.80 -14.81 -0.72
N PHE A 60 -1.88 -14.42 -0.04
CA PHE A 60 -1.89 -13.19 0.76
C PHE A 60 -0.97 -13.28 1.98
N SER A 61 -0.88 -14.44 2.63
CA SER A 61 0.03 -14.66 3.75
C SER A 61 1.49 -14.53 3.32
N THR A 62 1.85 -15.17 2.20
CA THR A 62 3.22 -15.16 1.68
C THR A 62 3.59 -13.81 1.09
N ARG A 63 2.74 -13.23 0.24
CA ARG A 63 3.04 -11.98 -0.47
C ARG A 63 3.12 -10.76 0.46
N PHE A 64 2.39 -10.79 1.57
CA PHE A 64 2.31 -9.68 2.51
C PHE A 64 2.93 -10.01 3.87
N SER A 65 3.78 -11.06 3.95
CA SER A 65 4.51 -11.48 5.16
C SER A 65 5.17 -10.30 5.88
N ASP A 66 5.81 -9.44 5.11
CA ASP A 66 6.58 -8.31 5.61
C ASP A 66 5.71 -7.27 6.30
N PHE A 67 4.45 -7.11 5.87
CA PHE A 67 3.54 -6.21 6.55
C PHE A 67 3.06 -6.78 7.90
N TYR A 68 2.96 -8.10 8.04
CA TYR A 68 2.62 -8.71 9.32
C TYR A 68 3.77 -8.58 10.32
N SER A 69 5.03 -8.67 9.88
CA SER A 69 6.20 -8.48 10.76
C SER A 69 6.34 -7.05 11.28
N ILE A 70 5.76 -6.06 10.58
CA ILE A 70 5.77 -4.65 10.99
C ILE A 70 4.38 -4.12 11.41
N ASP A 71 3.37 -4.97 11.62
CA ASP A 71 1.98 -4.55 11.97
C ASP A 71 1.97 -3.60 13.16
N PHE A 72 2.75 -3.91 14.21
CA PHE A 72 2.87 -3.03 15.38
C PHE A 72 3.47 -1.67 15.03
N LYS A 73 4.53 -1.63 14.22
CA LYS A 73 5.15 -0.37 13.77
C LYS A 73 4.17 0.45 12.92
N ILE A 74 3.36 -0.20 12.09
CA ILE A 74 2.30 0.48 11.32
C ILE A 74 1.27 1.09 12.27
N LYS A 75 0.79 0.35 13.28
CA LYS A 75 -0.15 0.87 14.28
C LYS A 75 0.41 2.04 15.06
N LEU A 76 1.65 1.93 15.55
CA LEU A 76 2.37 2.99 16.24
C LEU A 76 2.49 4.25 15.38
N PHE A 77 2.80 4.09 14.09
CA PHE A 77 2.88 5.20 13.15
C PHE A 77 1.51 5.81 12.81
N GLN A 78 0.45 4.99 12.74
CA GLN A 78 -0.89 5.45 12.43
C GLN A 78 -1.52 6.20 13.60
N ASN A 79 -1.28 5.75 14.83
CA ASN A 79 -1.79 6.40 16.02
C ASN A 79 -0.93 6.07 17.25
N PRO A 80 0.05 6.93 17.59
CA PRO A 80 0.90 6.72 18.76
C PRO A 80 0.17 6.96 20.10
N PHE A 81 -1.05 7.49 20.10
CA PHE A 81 -1.80 7.82 21.32
C PHE A 81 -2.58 6.65 21.92
N ILE A 82 -2.70 5.53 21.20
CA ILE A 82 -3.51 4.38 21.61
C ILE A 82 -2.71 3.08 21.74
N VAL A 83 -1.39 3.14 21.53
CA VAL A 83 -0.53 1.96 21.67
C VAL A 83 -0.19 1.70 23.13
N ASP A 84 -0.07 0.43 23.49
CA ASP A 84 0.50 0.03 24.77
C ASP A 84 2.01 0.30 24.76
N THR A 85 2.49 1.08 25.73
CA THR A 85 3.90 1.41 25.89
C THR A 85 4.78 0.18 26.16
N ASN A 86 4.22 -0.89 26.72
CA ASN A 86 4.95 -2.13 27.00
C ASN A 86 5.38 -2.85 25.71
N ASP A 87 4.59 -2.72 24.64
CA ASP A 87 4.87 -3.34 23.34
C ASP A 87 5.80 -2.49 22.46
N VAL A 88 6.10 -1.25 22.88
CA VAL A 88 6.97 -0.33 22.15
C VAL A 88 8.45 -0.66 22.38
N GLU A 89 9.27 -0.52 21.33
CA GLU A 89 10.72 -0.68 21.43
C GLU A 89 11.31 0.25 22.51
N SER A 90 12.15 -0.30 23.40
CA SER A 90 12.67 0.40 24.59
C SER A 90 13.24 1.80 24.30
N CYS A 91 13.87 1.97 23.14
CA CYS A 91 14.44 3.26 22.75
C CYS A 91 13.39 4.38 22.58
N LEU A 92 12.14 4.03 22.21
CA LEU A 92 11.03 4.94 21.94
C LEU A 92 10.10 5.14 23.15
N GLN A 93 10.12 4.24 24.13
CA GLN A 93 9.13 4.21 25.23
C GLN A 93 9.01 5.55 25.96
N MET A 94 10.13 6.16 26.36
CA MET A 94 10.11 7.45 27.08
C MET A 94 9.49 8.57 26.26
N GLU A 95 9.86 8.71 24.98
CA GLU A 95 9.28 9.73 24.10
C GLU A 95 7.79 9.48 23.84
N ILE A 96 7.36 8.21 23.78
CA ILE A 96 5.94 7.86 23.61
C ILE A 96 5.13 8.19 24.85
N ILE A 97 5.65 7.91 26.05
CA ILE A 97 4.98 8.28 27.31
C ILE A 97 4.79 9.79 27.39
N GLU A 98 5.82 10.57 27.07
CA GLU A 98 5.73 12.03 27.01
C GLU A 98 4.71 12.50 25.97
N LEU A 99 4.74 11.91 24.76
CA LEU A 99 3.81 12.24 23.68
C LEU A 99 2.36 11.94 24.06
N GLN A 100 2.09 10.77 24.67
CA GLN A 100 0.76 10.33 25.06
C GLN A 100 0.16 11.17 26.20
N SER A 101 1.02 11.73 27.06
CA SER A 101 0.64 12.56 28.20
C SER A 101 0.41 14.03 27.83
N ASP A 102 0.82 14.46 26.63
CA ASP A 102 0.65 15.83 26.15
C ASP A 102 -0.70 16.01 25.43
N GLU A 103 -1.66 16.61 26.14
CA GLU A 103 -3.02 16.87 25.60
C GLU A 103 -3.03 17.89 24.44
N CYS A 104 -2.07 18.80 24.37
CA CYS A 104 -1.95 19.73 23.23
C CYS A 104 -1.55 18.96 21.96
N LEU A 105 -0.57 18.06 22.07
CA LEU A 105 -0.15 17.21 20.95
C LEU A 105 -1.25 16.22 20.54
N LYS A 106 -2.01 15.70 21.49
CA LYS A 106 -3.16 14.82 21.22
C LYS A 106 -4.28 15.55 20.48
N THR A 107 -4.55 16.81 20.85
CA THR A 107 -5.51 17.67 20.15
C THR A 107 -5.00 18.00 18.75
N ALA A 108 -3.74 18.43 18.63
CA ALA A 108 -3.11 18.71 17.34
C ALA A 108 -3.11 17.48 16.41
N PHE A 109 -2.94 16.27 16.94
CA PHE A 109 -3.04 15.03 16.16
C PHE A 109 -4.45 14.78 15.63
N ARG A 110 -5.49 15.01 16.45
CA ARG A 110 -6.89 14.84 16.03
C ARG A 110 -7.30 15.85 14.96
N ASP A 111 -6.84 17.09 15.08
CA ASP A 111 -7.16 18.16 14.14
C ASP A 111 -6.34 18.03 12.83
N CYS A 112 -5.15 17.43 12.92
CA CYS A 112 -4.28 17.21 11.77
C CYS A 112 -4.64 15.94 11.00
N HIS A 113 -5.19 16.11 9.80
CA HIS A 113 -5.54 14.99 8.92
C HIS A 113 -4.33 14.40 8.18
N ASN A 114 -3.12 14.91 8.43
CA ASN A 114 -1.90 14.53 7.72
C ASN A 114 -0.78 14.13 8.69
N LEU A 115 -0.48 12.83 8.74
CA LEU A 115 0.58 12.28 9.59
C LEU A 115 1.96 12.91 9.31
N ILE A 116 2.29 13.22 8.05
CA ILE A 116 3.57 13.84 7.70
C ILE A 116 3.68 15.21 8.38
N GLN A 117 2.62 15.99 8.34
CA GLN A 117 2.58 17.32 8.95
C GLN A 117 2.68 17.21 10.48
N PHE A 118 1.92 16.30 11.10
CA PHE A 118 1.97 16.06 12.55
C PHE A 118 3.38 15.67 13.03
N TYR A 119 3.99 14.65 12.42
CA TYR A 119 5.33 14.23 12.83
C TYR A 119 6.38 15.31 12.57
N SER A 120 6.19 16.15 11.54
CA SER A 120 7.10 17.27 11.25
C SER A 120 7.02 18.38 12.31
N SER A 121 5.83 18.62 12.89
CA SER A 121 5.63 19.65 13.92
C SER A 121 6.16 19.27 15.31
N LEU A 122 6.50 18.00 15.55
CA LEU A 122 7.05 17.57 16.82
C LEU A 122 8.40 18.25 17.11
N CYS A 123 8.61 18.60 18.38
CA CYS A 123 9.86 19.21 18.85
C CYS A 123 11.05 18.26 18.65
N GLU A 124 12.09 18.71 17.95
CA GLU A 124 13.26 17.87 17.63
C GLU A 124 14.04 17.45 18.88
N THR A 125 14.10 18.29 19.92
CA THR A 125 14.84 17.99 21.14
C THR A 125 14.13 16.97 22.03
N LYS A 126 12.79 16.95 22.02
CA LYS A 126 11.97 16.02 22.83
C LYS A 126 11.64 14.72 22.12
N PHE A 127 11.36 14.78 20.81
CA PHE A 127 10.79 13.67 20.05
C PHE A 127 11.68 13.20 18.90
N SER A 128 13.01 13.30 19.08
CA SER A 128 14.00 12.99 18.05
C SER A 128 13.84 11.56 17.49
N LYS A 129 13.60 10.58 18.36
CA LYS A 129 13.52 9.17 17.98
C LYS A 129 12.19 8.85 17.33
N ILE A 130 11.08 9.40 17.82
CA ILE A 130 9.76 9.28 17.18
C ILE A 130 9.79 9.91 15.78
N LYS A 131 10.41 11.08 15.61
CA LYS A 131 10.56 11.71 14.29
C LYS A 131 11.41 10.85 13.35
N TYR A 132 12.50 10.28 13.84
CA TYR A 132 13.32 9.36 13.06
C TYR A 132 12.56 8.09 12.67
N PHE A 133 11.80 7.49 13.59
CA PHE A 133 10.92 6.36 13.34
C PHE A 133 9.86 6.71 12.28
N ALA A 134 9.20 7.86 12.40
CA ALA A 134 8.21 8.32 11.43
C ALA A 134 8.80 8.49 10.03
N LYS A 135 10.02 9.05 9.92
CA LYS A 135 10.75 9.13 8.65
C LYS A 135 10.97 7.75 8.04
N LYS A 136 11.42 6.76 8.82
CA LYS A 136 11.55 5.37 8.34
C LYS A 136 10.22 4.83 7.82
N MET A 137 9.15 4.97 8.59
CA MET A 137 7.82 4.48 8.19
C MET A 137 7.31 5.13 6.91
N LEU A 138 7.53 6.43 6.73
CA LEU A 138 7.16 7.15 5.50
C LEU A 138 7.94 6.63 4.27
N THR A 139 9.21 6.26 4.44
CA THR A 139 10.01 5.73 3.33
C THR A 139 9.59 4.35 2.85
N ILE A 140 8.98 3.52 3.72
CA ILE A 140 8.51 2.17 3.36
C ILE A 140 7.44 2.21 2.26
N PHE A 141 6.57 3.21 2.29
CA PHE A 141 5.49 3.37 1.30
C PHE A 141 5.89 4.21 0.08
N GLY A 142 7.01 4.93 0.17
CA GLY A 142 7.47 5.82 -0.90
C GLY A 142 7.87 5.07 -2.17
N SER A 143 8.51 3.89 -2.04
CA SER A 143 8.89 3.08 -3.19
C SER A 143 7.69 2.50 -3.92
N THR A 144 6.63 2.09 -3.21
CA THR A 144 5.39 1.58 -3.81
C THR A 144 4.70 2.68 -4.63
N TYR A 145 4.59 3.90 -4.10
CA TYR A 145 4.05 5.04 -4.85
C TYR A 145 4.86 5.32 -6.13
N ILE A 146 6.20 5.34 -6.04
CA ILE A 146 7.07 5.55 -7.21
C ILE A 146 6.88 4.42 -8.22
N CYS A 147 6.78 3.17 -7.77
CA CYS A 147 6.51 2.01 -8.62
C CYS A 147 5.14 2.10 -9.28
N GLU A 148 4.07 2.45 -8.55
CA GLU A 148 2.71 2.61 -9.09
C GLU A 148 2.62 3.75 -10.11
N GLN A 149 3.29 4.87 -9.85
CA GLN A 149 3.42 5.98 -10.81
C GLN A 149 4.18 5.54 -12.07
N THR A 150 5.28 4.80 -11.88
CA THR A 150 6.09 4.23 -12.97
C THR A 150 5.25 3.28 -13.82
N PHE A 151 4.55 2.32 -13.21
CA PHE A 151 3.67 1.37 -13.91
C PHE A 151 2.50 2.04 -14.61
N SER A 152 1.87 3.04 -13.98
CA SER A 152 0.78 3.81 -14.59
C SER A 152 1.26 4.57 -15.83
N LEU A 153 2.43 5.20 -15.73
CA LEU A 153 3.07 5.88 -16.87
C LEU A 153 3.44 4.91 -17.99
N MET A 154 3.99 3.74 -17.65
CA MET A 154 4.30 2.68 -18.61
C MET A 154 3.03 2.19 -19.32
N LYS A 155 1.94 1.94 -18.58
CA LYS A 155 0.66 1.49 -19.13
C LYS A 155 0.05 2.52 -20.08
N TYR A 156 0.06 3.80 -19.69
CA TYR A 156 -0.42 4.91 -20.53
C TYR A 156 0.42 5.10 -21.80
N ARG A 157 1.75 4.97 -21.72
CA ARG A 157 2.63 5.18 -22.88
C ARG A 157 2.70 3.98 -23.81
N LYS A 158 2.66 2.76 -23.27
CA LYS A 158 2.63 1.52 -24.05
C LYS A 158 1.33 1.40 -24.86
N SER A 159 0.20 1.98 -24.42
CA SER A 159 -1.04 1.99 -25.20
C SER A 159 -1.09 3.05 -26.31
N LYS A 160 -0.36 4.18 -26.16
CA LYS A 160 -0.47 5.33 -27.08
C LYS A 160 0.61 5.39 -28.18
N TYR A 161 1.81 4.83 -27.97
CA TYR A 161 2.96 5.00 -28.88
C TYR A 161 3.70 3.69 -29.23
N ALA A 162 2.96 2.58 -29.30
CA ALA A 162 3.49 1.21 -29.27
C ALA A 162 4.47 0.77 -30.39
N SER A 163 4.82 1.59 -31.39
CA SER A 163 5.51 1.03 -32.57
C SER A 163 7.02 0.85 -32.43
N ARG A 164 7.75 1.65 -31.62
CA ARG A 164 9.23 1.76 -31.77
C ARG A 164 10.06 2.08 -30.51
N LEU A 165 9.55 1.91 -29.30
CA LEU A 165 10.32 2.25 -28.09
C LEU A 165 11.25 1.10 -27.68
N THR A 166 12.56 1.32 -27.76
CA THR A 166 13.58 0.43 -27.17
C THR A 166 13.69 0.63 -25.66
N ASP A 167 14.25 -0.35 -24.94
CA ASP A 167 14.42 -0.31 -23.47
C ASP A 167 15.18 0.94 -22.99
N GLY A 168 16.13 1.45 -23.79
CA GLY A 168 16.85 2.69 -23.49
C GLY A 168 15.95 3.93 -23.45
N HIS A 169 14.98 4.03 -24.37
CA HIS A 169 14.02 5.12 -24.37
C HIS A 169 13.07 5.04 -23.19
N LEU A 170 12.66 3.83 -22.82
CA LEU A 170 11.80 3.59 -21.68
C LEU A 170 12.49 4.03 -20.38
N ASN A 171 13.74 3.63 -20.17
CA ASN A 171 14.52 4.03 -19.00
C ASN A 171 14.69 5.55 -18.90
N ALA A 172 15.02 6.23 -20.02
CA ALA A 172 15.16 7.68 -20.05
C ALA A 172 13.85 8.41 -19.69
N VAL A 173 12.71 7.94 -20.23
CA VAL A 173 11.39 8.51 -19.95
C VAL A 173 10.99 8.31 -18.49
N LEU A 174 11.23 7.11 -17.95
CA LEU A 174 10.97 6.83 -16.54
C LEU A 174 11.78 7.78 -15.67
N ARG A 175 13.08 7.93 -15.94
CA ARG A 175 13.97 8.82 -15.17
C ARG A 175 13.54 10.28 -15.19
N ILE A 176 13.06 10.79 -16.33
CA ILE A 176 12.54 12.17 -16.44
C ILE A 176 11.21 12.32 -15.69
N SER A 177 10.35 11.30 -15.73
CA SER A 177 8.99 11.41 -15.19
C SER A 177 8.90 11.13 -13.70
N THR A 178 9.84 10.36 -13.14
CA THR A 178 9.89 10.01 -11.70
C THR A 178 10.86 10.89 -10.90
N SER A 179 11.59 11.79 -11.56
CA SER A 179 12.53 12.71 -10.91
C SER A 179 12.15 14.17 -11.17
N LYS A 180 12.61 15.08 -10.28
CA LYS A 180 12.49 16.53 -10.49
C LYS A 180 13.57 17.08 -11.42
N ILE A 181 14.30 16.22 -12.14
CA ILE A 181 15.39 16.64 -13.03
C ILE A 181 14.75 17.31 -14.25
N LYS A 182 14.95 18.62 -14.40
CA LYS A 182 14.52 19.35 -15.59
C LYS A 182 15.40 18.90 -16.77
N PRO A 183 14.82 18.36 -17.86
CA PRO A 183 15.60 18.04 -19.04
C PRO A 183 16.19 19.34 -19.63
N ALA A 184 17.49 19.32 -19.94
CA ALA A 184 18.18 20.46 -20.55
C ALA A 184 17.84 20.55 -22.05
N ILE A 185 16.55 20.73 -22.36
CA ILE A 185 16.01 20.72 -23.73
C ILE A 185 16.71 21.77 -24.59
N ASN A 186 16.96 22.96 -24.06
CA ASN A 186 17.62 24.04 -24.81
C ASN A 186 19.03 23.63 -25.27
N LYS A 187 19.83 22.99 -24.39
CA LYS A 187 21.16 22.49 -24.76
C LYS A 187 21.11 21.38 -25.81
N LEU A 188 20.06 20.57 -25.81
CA LEU A 188 19.84 19.52 -26.82
C LEU A 188 19.43 20.11 -28.16
N VAL A 189 18.57 21.14 -28.16
CA VAL A 189 18.17 21.86 -29.38
C VAL A 189 19.38 22.55 -30.02
N ASP A 190 20.26 23.13 -29.21
CA ASP A 190 21.49 23.79 -29.68
C ASP A 190 22.51 22.80 -30.28
N THR A 191 22.44 21.51 -29.92
CA THR A 191 23.37 20.46 -30.42
C THR A 191 22.80 19.64 -31.58
N ILE A 192 21.52 19.77 -31.91
CA ILE A 192 20.92 19.12 -33.08
C ILE A 192 21.13 20.02 -34.30
N GLN A 193 22.00 19.58 -35.21
CA GLN A 193 22.19 20.26 -36.49
C GLN A 193 20.94 20.07 -37.35
N THR A 194 20.21 21.15 -37.60
CA THR A 194 19.01 21.13 -38.45
C THR A 194 19.42 20.75 -39.87
N GLN A 195 18.93 19.61 -40.38
CA GLN A 195 19.05 19.32 -41.80
C GLN A 195 18.22 20.35 -42.56
N LYS A 196 18.90 21.22 -43.32
CA LYS A 196 18.23 22.06 -44.33
C LYS A 196 17.64 21.11 -45.36
N SER A 197 16.32 21.14 -45.50
CA SER A 197 15.67 20.51 -46.66
C SER A 197 16.11 21.24 -47.92
N HIS A 198 16.50 20.47 -48.93
CA HIS A 198 16.74 20.96 -50.29
C HIS A 198 15.42 21.25 -51.01
#